data_AF-A0A7V8SZT1-F1
#
_entry.id   AF-A0A7V8SZT1-F1
#
_cell.length_a   1.000
_cell.length_b   1.000
_cell.length_c   1.000
_cell.angle_alpha   90.00
_cell.angle_beta   90.00
_cell.angle_gamma   90.00
#
_symmetry.space_group_name_H-M   'P 1'
#
loop_
_entity.id
_entity.type
_entity.pdbx_description
1 polymer ?
#
loop_
_entity_poly.entity_id
_entity_poly.type
_entity_poly.pdbx_seq_one_letter_code
_entity_poly.pdbx_strand_id
1 'polypeptide(L)'
;LMLTQKACFNSPVWFNVGVKDARGYGWVYDETAERITKLESAGGTSEVRPQCSACFIVSVKDSLASILDLAKTEGMLFKWGSGTGTNLSPLREEHAPLGGGGTASGPLSFMKGFDAFAGVIKSGGKTRRAAKMVILNADHPDVVDFIWCKAKEEKKAYALVEAGYDSALDGDAYSSIFFQNANNSVRATDDFMEAVLSDGDWWTKSVASGQPVKRYKARDLMRQIAEATHQCGDPGMQFDTTVNRWHPCKHTARINASNPCSEYMFLDDSACNLSSLNLMKFVAPDGQFDVEAFRHAVDTMIVAQEIIVDNASYPTEKIAENSHNFRPLGLGYANLGALLMSMGIPYDSDPGREVAGAITAVMCGQAYLTSSRIAEAMGPFSGYAVNAQPFLEVIRMHRDAAGRLNRNNLPTALFQGARECWDDAYESGRRNGYRNAQVTVIAPTGTIGFMMDCDTTGIEPDLALIKYKKLVGGGVIKIVNNTVPLALIKLGYSPAQVEKIASHIDSTGTIEGAPDLKPEHLAVFDCSFRPQNGTRSIHYMGHIRMMAAVQPFISGAISKTINMPEEATVEDVMNAY
;
A
#
# COMPACT_ATOMS: atom_id res chain seq x y z
N LEU A 1 -2.54 18.73 -14.86
CA LEU A 1 -2.29 18.15 -13.51
C LEU A 1 -0.82 17.82 -13.26
N MET A 2 -0.17 16.99 -14.10
CA MET A 2 1.23 16.59 -13.88
C MET A 2 2.25 17.73 -13.96
N LEU A 3 2.14 18.63 -14.96
CA LEU A 3 3.03 19.79 -15.10
C LEU A 3 3.05 20.72 -13.89
N THR A 4 1.93 20.79 -13.16
CA THR A 4 1.76 21.62 -11.97
C THR A 4 1.88 20.81 -10.67
N GLN A 5 2.42 19.58 -10.75
CA GLN A 5 2.67 18.69 -9.63
C GLN A 5 1.41 18.37 -8.79
N LYS A 6 0.20 18.49 -9.38
CA LYS A 6 -1.06 18.11 -8.72
C LYS A 6 -1.28 16.61 -8.69
N ALA A 7 -0.70 15.89 -9.65
CA ALA A 7 -0.87 14.45 -9.80
C ALA A 7 0.41 13.82 -10.37
N CYS A 8 0.64 12.55 -10.07
CA CYS A 8 1.73 11.77 -10.63
C CYS A 8 1.31 10.30 -10.79
N PHE A 9 1.60 9.72 -11.95
CA PHE A 9 1.50 8.27 -12.14
C PHE A 9 2.66 7.54 -11.44
N ASN A 10 2.45 6.25 -11.17
CA ASN A 10 3.52 5.36 -10.76
C ASN A 10 4.72 5.37 -11.72
N SER A 11 5.88 5.02 -11.19
CA SER A 11 7.14 5.10 -11.93
C SER A 11 7.18 4.33 -13.26
N PRO A 12 6.59 3.12 -13.41
CA PRO A 12 6.56 2.43 -14.71
C PRO A 12 5.95 3.24 -15.86
N VAL A 13 4.88 4.01 -15.61
CA VAL A 13 4.29 4.90 -16.63
C VAL A 13 5.32 5.91 -17.12
N TRP A 14 6.04 6.56 -16.20
CA TRP A 14 7.10 7.52 -16.53
C TRP A 14 8.29 6.89 -17.27
N PHE A 15 8.56 5.62 -17.02
CA PHE A 15 9.69 4.93 -17.63
C PHE A 15 9.38 4.41 -19.03
N ASN A 16 8.11 4.07 -19.30
CA ASN A 16 7.77 3.24 -20.45
C ASN A 16 6.81 3.89 -21.45
N VAL A 17 5.90 4.77 -21.01
CA VAL A 17 4.91 5.37 -21.92
C VAL A 17 5.60 6.33 -22.90
N GLY A 18 5.28 6.19 -24.19
CA GLY A 18 5.87 6.98 -25.28
C GLY A 18 7.28 6.57 -25.69
N VAL A 19 7.88 5.57 -25.05
CA VAL A 19 9.20 5.04 -25.42
C VAL A 19 9.05 4.06 -26.58
N LYS A 20 9.60 4.41 -27.75
CA LYS A 20 9.69 3.54 -28.94
C LYS A 20 10.73 2.45 -28.74
N ASP A 21 10.43 1.47 -27.89
CA ASP A 21 11.27 0.30 -27.68
C ASP A 21 10.52 -0.95 -28.18
N ALA A 22 11.18 -1.73 -29.04
CA ALA A 22 10.64 -2.93 -29.69
C ALA A 22 10.60 -4.13 -28.74
N ARG A 23 10.17 -3.91 -27.50
CA ARG A 23 10.12 -4.93 -26.43
C ARG A 23 9.03 -5.95 -26.77
N GLY A 24 9.37 -6.95 -27.58
CA GLY A 24 8.51 -8.08 -27.95
C GLY A 24 8.31 -9.11 -26.82
N TYR A 25 8.06 -8.63 -25.60
CA TYR A 25 7.76 -9.49 -24.45
C TYR A 25 6.51 -8.96 -23.74
N GLY A 26 5.46 -9.76 -23.76
CA GLY A 26 4.24 -9.51 -23.01
C GLY A 26 3.00 -9.98 -23.77
N TRP A 27 1.87 -9.72 -23.15
CA TRP A 27 0.54 -10.05 -23.63
C TRP A 27 -0.31 -8.80 -23.62
N VAL A 28 -1.15 -8.64 -24.62
CA VAL A 28 -1.99 -7.44 -24.83
C VAL A 28 -3.39 -7.88 -25.21
N TYR A 29 -4.36 -7.00 -24.98
CA TYR A 29 -5.69 -7.16 -25.57
C TYR A 29 -5.67 -6.62 -26.99
N ASP A 30 -5.92 -7.49 -27.96
CA ASP A 30 -6.08 -7.11 -29.36
C ASP A 30 -7.55 -6.78 -29.61
N GLU A 31 -7.84 -5.49 -29.81
CA GLU A 31 -9.19 -4.99 -30.05
C GLU A 31 -9.81 -5.54 -31.35
N THR A 32 -8.99 -5.85 -32.37
CA THR A 32 -9.49 -6.39 -33.65
C THR A 32 -9.83 -7.87 -33.52
N ALA A 33 -9.03 -8.61 -32.76
CA ALA A 33 -9.23 -10.04 -32.53
C ALA A 33 -10.12 -10.35 -31.31
N GLU A 34 -10.50 -9.34 -30.53
CA GLU A 34 -11.27 -9.41 -29.29
C GLU A 34 -10.74 -10.47 -28.30
N ARG A 35 -9.41 -10.58 -28.20
CA ARG A 35 -8.76 -11.58 -27.34
C ARG A 35 -7.37 -11.15 -26.91
N ILE A 36 -6.87 -11.81 -25.88
CA ILE A 36 -5.48 -11.67 -25.47
C ILE A 36 -4.57 -12.32 -26.53
N THR A 37 -3.55 -11.59 -26.95
CA THR A 37 -2.52 -12.05 -27.88
C THR A 37 -1.14 -11.81 -27.31
N LYS A 38 -0.19 -12.63 -27.74
CA LYS A 38 1.22 -12.45 -27.38
C LYS A 38 1.82 -11.37 -28.26
N LEU A 39 2.57 -10.44 -27.67
CA LEU A 39 3.34 -9.46 -28.43
C LEU A 39 4.42 -10.17 -29.26
N GLU A 40 4.33 -10.06 -30.58
CA GLU A 40 5.35 -10.57 -31.48
C GLU A 40 6.52 -9.58 -31.58
N SER A 41 7.74 -10.10 -31.47
CA SER A 41 8.97 -9.32 -31.61
C SER A 41 9.23 -8.97 -33.08
N ALA A 42 8.82 -7.75 -33.46
CA ALA A 42 9.28 -6.94 -34.59
C ALA A 42 9.55 -7.63 -35.95
N GLY A 43 8.55 -7.54 -36.82
CA GLY A 43 8.68 -7.64 -38.28
C GLY A 43 7.99 -6.46 -38.98
N GLY A 44 8.52 -5.24 -38.82
CA GLY A 44 8.22 -4.10 -39.70
C GLY A 44 7.11 -3.13 -39.30
N THR A 45 6.18 -3.49 -38.39
CA THR A 45 5.17 -2.57 -37.80
C THR A 45 4.78 -3.01 -36.38
N SER A 46 5.73 -3.09 -35.44
CA SER A 46 5.42 -3.49 -34.05
C SER A 46 4.62 -2.41 -33.34
N GLU A 47 3.37 -2.68 -32.99
CA GLU A 47 2.59 -1.87 -32.06
C GLU A 47 3.36 -1.74 -30.73
N VAL A 48 3.69 -0.51 -30.33
CA VAL A 48 4.47 -0.25 -29.12
C VAL A 48 3.51 -0.20 -27.93
N ARG A 49 3.36 -1.34 -27.23
CA ARG A 49 2.52 -1.46 -26.02
C ARG A 49 3.39 -1.50 -24.75
N PRO A 50 3.48 -0.41 -23.97
CA PRO A 50 4.36 -0.32 -22.80
C PRO A 50 3.82 -1.08 -21.58
N GLN A 51 4.71 -1.60 -20.74
CA GLN A 51 4.33 -2.06 -19.41
C GLN A 51 4.11 -0.83 -18.51
N CYS A 52 2.94 -0.71 -17.87
CA CYS A 52 2.56 0.50 -17.12
C CYS A 52 2.22 0.25 -15.64
N SER A 53 2.05 -0.99 -15.21
CA SER A 53 1.61 -1.32 -13.86
C SER A 53 2.80 -1.44 -12.90
N ALA A 54 2.66 -1.00 -11.65
CA ALA A 54 3.74 -1.15 -10.65
C ALA A 54 3.58 -2.38 -9.77
N CYS A 55 2.34 -2.87 -9.64
CA CYS A 55 1.95 -3.81 -8.61
C CYS A 55 1.27 -5.00 -9.25
N PHE A 56 1.74 -6.20 -8.89
CA PHE A 56 1.23 -7.46 -9.40
C PHE A 56 0.94 -8.41 -8.25
N ILE A 57 -0.12 -9.19 -8.40
CA ILE A 57 -0.41 -10.36 -7.57
C ILE A 57 -0.24 -11.57 -8.48
N VAL A 58 0.51 -12.57 -8.03
CA VAL A 58 0.78 -13.79 -8.81
C VAL A 58 0.42 -14.99 -7.95
N SER A 59 -0.36 -15.92 -8.51
CA SER A 59 -0.75 -17.14 -7.80
C SER A 59 0.35 -18.20 -7.84
N VAL A 60 0.25 -19.18 -6.94
CA VAL A 60 1.02 -20.41 -6.99
C VAL A 60 0.12 -21.60 -6.66
N LYS A 61 0.38 -22.72 -7.33
CA LYS A 61 -0.27 -24.01 -7.06
C LYS A 61 0.75 -24.98 -6.49
N ASP A 62 0.27 -25.99 -5.77
CA ASP A 62 1.08 -27.04 -5.15
C ASP A 62 1.65 -28.04 -6.17
N SER A 63 2.48 -27.55 -7.09
CA SER A 63 3.23 -28.36 -8.04
C SER A 63 4.55 -27.70 -8.37
N LEU A 64 5.60 -28.50 -8.60
CA LEU A 64 6.92 -27.96 -8.94
C LEU A 64 6.88 -27.10 -10.21
N ALA A 65 6.07 -27.46 -11.20
CA ALA A 65 5.88 -26.66 -12.41
C ALA A 65 5.37 -25.25 -12.09
N SER A 66 4.31 -25.15 -11.27
CA SER A 66 3.76 -23.84 -10.88
C SER A 66 4.72 -23.02 -10.01
N ILE A 67 5.50 -23.67 -9.14
CA ILE A 67 6.51 -23.02 -8.30
C ILE A 67 7.64 -22.42 -9.17
N LEU A 68 8.10 -23.16 -10.18
CA LEU A 68 9.12 -22.67 -11.11
C LEU A 68 8.59 -21.58 -12.05
N ASP A 69 7.33 -21.70 -12.49
CA ASP A 69 6.66 -20.66 -13.27
C ASP A 69 6.47 -19.36 -12.47
N LEU A 70 6.25 -19.45 -11.15
CA LEU A 70 6.26 -18.28 -10.27
C LEU A 70 7.63 -17.60 -10.28
N ALA A 71 8.73 -18.33 -10.05
CA ALA A 71 10.09 -17.77 -10.10
C ALA A 71 10.36 -17.05 -11.42
N LYS A 72 9.99 -17.67 -12.54
CA LYS A 72 10.12 -17.09 -13.88
C LYS A 72 9.30 -15.80 -14.02
N THR A 73 8.04 -15.83 -13.62
CA THR A 73 7.12 -14.70 -13.75
C THR A 73 7.58 -13.51 -12.91
N GLU A 74 7.93 -13.74 -11.66
CA GLU A 74 8.45 -12.70 -10.75
C GLU A 74 9.78 -12.14 -11.24
N GLY A 75 10.72 -13.00 -11.66
CA GLY A 75 12.00 -12.55 -12.20
C GLY A 75 11.84 -11.64 -13.41
N MET A 76 10.90 -11.95 -14.30
CA MET A 76 10.57 -11.08 -15.44
C MET A 76 9.91 -9.76 -15.00
N LEU A 77 9.08 -9.77 -13.96
CA LEU A 77 8.48 -8.55 -13.41
C LEU A 77 9.52 -7.64 -12.73
N PHE A 78 10.46 -8.22 -11.97
CA PHE A 78 11.55 -7.48 -11.33
C PHE A 78 12.48 -6.81 -12.35
N LYS A 79 12.77 -7.51 -13.46
CA LYS A 79 13.54 -6.94 -14.58
C LYS A 79 12.94 -5.62 -15.09
N TRP A 80 11.62 -5.48 -15.06
CA TRP A 80 10.90 -4.28 -15.51
C TRP A 80 10.55 -3.29 -14.39
N GLY A 81 11.11 -3.48 -13.19
CA GLY A 81 10.98 -2.56 -12.07
C GLY A 81 9.59 -2.58 -11.41
N SER A 82 8.87 -3.69 -11.55
CA SER A 82 7.58 -3.93 -10.92
C SER A 82 7.72 -4.81 -9.68
N GLY A 83 6.78 -4.67 -8.75
CA GLY A 83 6.72 -5.46 -7.53
C GLY A 83 5.65 -6.54 -7.59
N THR A 84 5.89 -7.67 -6.90
CA THR A 84 4.99 -8.83 -6.89
C THR A 84 4.58 -9.22 -5.48
N GLY A 85 3.42 -9.81 -5.32
CA GLY A 85 3.09 -10.51 -4.08
C GLY A 85 2.37 -11.82 -4.32
N THR A 86 2.59 -12.74 -3.39
CA THR A 86 2.15 -14.13 -3.50
C THR A 86 1.82 -14.68 -2.13
N ASN A 87 0.68 -15.37 -2.04
CA ASN A 87 0.36 -16.20 -0.89
C ASN A 87 0.87 -17.62 -1.14
N LEU A 88 1.78 -18.10 -0.29
CA LEU A 88 2.41 -19.42 -0.40
C LEU A 88 1.64 -20.51 0.34
N SER A 89 0.53 -20.18 1.01
CA SER A 89 -0.33 -21.15 1.72
C SER A 89 -0.92 -22.26 0.86
N PRO A 90 -1.05 -22.14 -0.47
CA PRO A 90 -1.41 -23.28 -1.31
C PRO A 90 -0.32 -24.36 -1.37
N LEU A 91 0.94 -24.08 -1.03
CA LEU A 91 2.02 -25.06 -1.04
C LEU A 91 1.90 -25.98 0.17
N ARG A 92 2.04 -27.29 -0.03
CA ARG A 92 1.97 -28.24 1.09
C ARG A 92 3.08 -28.00 2.13
N GLU A 93 2.75 -28.32 3.37
CA GLU A 93 3.64 -28.19 4.51
C GLU A 93 4.93 -29.01 4.39
N GLU A 94 5.97 -28.59 5.11
CA GLU A 94 7.20 -29.36 5.25
C GLU A 94 6.90 -30.78 5.74
N HIS A 95 7.63 -31.75 5.21
CA HIS A 95 7.48 -33.17 5.50
C HIS A 95 6.17 -33.82 5.00
N ALA A 96 5.27 -33.09 4.34
CA ALA A 96 4.08 -33.68 3.72
C ALA A 96 4.46 -34.76 2.68
N PRO A 97 3.69 -35.86 2.57
CA PRO A 97 4.00 -36.93 1.63
C PRO A 97 3.89 -36.46 0.17
N LEU A 98 4.80 -36.95 -0.68
CA LEU A 98 4.78 -36.73 -2.12
C LEU A 98 4.30 -37.99 -2.85
N GLY A 99 3.55 -37.82 -3.95
CA GLY A 99 3.02 -38.94 -4.74
C GLY A 99 4.10 -39.83 -5.36
N GLY A 100 5.31 -39.31 -5.57
CA GLY A 100 6.46 -40.05 -6.09
C GLY A 100 7.36 -40.70 -5.02
N GLY A 101 6.97 -40.64 -3.74
CA GLY A 101 7.83 -41.01 -2.61
C GLY A 101 8.66 -39.83 -2.07
N GLY A 102 9.11 -39.95 -0.82
CA GLY A 102 9.77 -38.87 -0.10
C GLY A 102 8.81 -37.85 0.51
N THR A 103 9.36 -36.71 0.94
CA THR A 103 8.63 -35.66 1.66
C THR A 103 8.86 -34.29 1.06
N ALA A 104 7.86 -33.41 1.20
CA ALA A 104 7.91 -32.04 0.69
C ALA A 104 8.90 -31.17 1.49
N SER A 105 9.49 -30.18 0.80
CA SER A 105 10.40 -29.20 1.41
C SER A 105 9.70 -28.05 2.13
N GLY A 106 8.38 -27.90 1.96
CA GLY A 106 7.59 -26.79 2.48
C GLY A 106 7.78 -25.45 1.76
N PRO A 107 6.88 -24.47 1.96
CA PRO A 107 6.96 -23.13 1.38
C PRO A 107 8.25 -22.36 1.70
N LEU A 108 8.79 -22.48 2.91
CA LEU A 108 9.98 -21.72 3.33
C LEU A 108 11.24 -22.11 2.56
N SER A 109 11.37 -23.38 2.17
CA SER A 109 12.50 -23.83 1.35
C SER A 109 12.49 -23.19 -0.03
N PHE A 110 11.32 -23.11 -0.68
CA PHE A 110 11.18 -22.41 -1.95
C PHE A 110 11.32 -20.90 -1.80
N MET A 111 10.85 -20.34 -0.68
CA MET A 111 10.99 -18.92 -0.35
C MET A 111 12.46 -18.47 -0.32
N LYS A 112 13.40 -19.30 0.17
CA LYS A 112 14.85 -19.01 0.07
C LYS A 112 15.31 -18.85 -1.38
N GLY A 113 14.79 -19.68 -2.28
CA GLY A 113 15.07 -19.57 -3.71
C GLY A 113 14.49 -18.30 -4.33
N PHE A 114 13.23 -17.98 -4.03
CA PHE A 114 12.58 -16.75 -4.51
C PHE A 114 13.28 -15.49 -3.99
N ASP A 115 13.71 -15.50 -2.72
CA ASP A 115 14.49 -14.42 -2.11
C ASP A 115 15.82 -14.21 -2.83
N ALA A 116 16.55 -15.29 -3.12
CA ALA A 116 17.78 -15.21 -3.90
C ALA A 116 17.55 -14.64 -5.30
N PHE A 117 16.49 -15.06 -6.00
CA PHE A 117 16.13 -14.49 -7.31
C PHE A 117 15.80 -13.00 -7.23
N ALA A 118 15.07 -12.57 -6.19
CA ALA A 118 14.76 -11.17 -5.95
C ALA A 118 16.03 -10.34 -5.66
N GLY A 119 16.99 -10.88 -4.93
CA GLY A 119 18.25 -10.21 -4.61
C GLY A 119 19.18 -10.01 -5.82
N VAL A 120 19.20 -10.95 -6.78
CA VAL A 120 20.10 -10.89 -7.94
C VAL A 120 19.53 -10.12 -9.14
N ILE A 121 18.19 -10.05 -9.28
CA ILE A 121 17.55 -9.38 -10.42
C ILE A 121 17.35 -7.90 -10.11
N LYS A 122 18.04 -7.03 -10.86
CA LYS A 122 17.88 -5.57 -10.82
C LYS A 122 17.28 -5.09 -12.13
N SER A 123 16.40 -4.08 -12.07
CA SER A 123 15.78 -3.52 -13.27
C SER A 123 16.83 -2.88 -14.19
N GLY A 124 16.79 -3.18 -15.49
CA GLY A 124 17.85 -2.90 -16.49
C GLY A 124 18.47 -1.49 -16.41
N GLY A 125 19.62 -1.37 -15.74
CA GLY A 125 20.42 -0.14 -15.66
C GLY A 125 20.01 0.85 -14.57
N LYS A 126 19.04 0.53 -13.70
CA LYS A 126 18.63 1.37 -12.56
C LYS A 126 18.81 0.63 -11.23
N THR A 127 19.20 1.35 -10.18
CA THR A 127 19.51 0.85 -8.83
C THR A 127 18.31 0.30 -8.03
N ARG A 128 17.15 0.04 -8.67
CA ARG A 128 15.94 -0.41 -7.96
C ARG A 128 15.99 -1.92 -7.72
N ARG A 129 16.01 -2.33 -6.45
CA ARG A 129 15.88 -3.73 -6.01
C ARG A 129 14.49 -4.27 -6.33
N ALA A 130 14.37 -5.59 -6.44
CA ALA A 130 13.08 -6.25 -6.49
C ALA A 130 12.25 -5.89 -5.24
N ALA A 131 10.93 -5.82 -5.42
CA ALA A 131 9.99 -5.63 -4.33
C ALA A 131 9.04 -6.82 -4.33
N LYS A 132 9.03 -7.60 -3.25
CA LYS A 132 8.24 -8.83 -3.13
C LYS A 132 7.44 -8.83 -1.83
N MET A 133 6.20 -9.32 -1.87
CA MET A 133 5.40 -9.69 -0.69
C MET A 133 5.25 -11.21 -0.65
N VAL A 134 5.50 -11.80 0.52
CA VAL A 134 5.24 -13.21 0.81
C VAL A 134 4.22 -13.30 1.93
N ILE A 135 3.16 -14.05 1.68
CA ILE A 135 2.08 -14.24 2.64
C ILE A 135 1.96 -15.71 3.01
N LEU A 136 1.73 -15.98 4.29
CA LEU A 136 1.32 -17.29 4.78
C LEU A 136 0.14 -17.15 5.75
N ASN A 137 -0.86 -18.02 5.60
CA ASN A 137 -2.07 -17.99 6.41
C ASN A 137 -1.75 -18.48 7.84
N ALA A 138 -2.47 -17.92 8.82
CA ALA A 138 -2.28 -18.23 10.23
C ALA A 138 -2.56 -19.70 10.58
N ASP A 139 -3.29 -20.44 9.76
CA ASP A 139 -3.56 -21.87 9.92
C ASP A 139 -2.64 -22.79 9.10
N HIS A 140 -1.64 -22.26 8.40
CA HIS A 140 -0.67 -23.10 7.70
C HIS A 140 0.24 -23.84 8.71
N PRO A 141 0.56 -25.13 8.52
CA PRO A 141 1.37 -25.89 9.49
C PRO A 141 2.77 -25.29 9.75
N ASP A 142 3.37 -24.68 8.72
CA ASP A 142 4.70 -24.04 8.80
C ASP A 142 4.66 -22.57 9.27
N VAL A 143 3.52 -22.09 9.79
CA VAL A 143 3.35 -20.67 10.18
C VAL A 143 4.37 -20.21 11.22
N VAL A 144 4.73 -21.07 12.18
CA VAL A 144 5.69 -20.70 13.24
C VAL A 144 7.08 -20.45 12.65
N ASP A 145 7.54 -21.28 11.72
CA ASP A 145 8.83 -21.05 11.09
C ASP A 145 8.79 -19.82 10.18
N PHE A 146 7.66 -19.57 9.52
CA PHE A 146 7.46 -18.35 8.73
C PHE A 146 7.53 -17.09 9.58
N ILE A 147 6.89 -17.08 10.76
CA ILE A 147 6.94 -15.97 11.72
C ILE A 147 8.39 -15.64 12.07
N TRP A 148 9.18 -16.66 12.39
CA TRP A 148 10.53 -16.46 12.91
C TRP A 148 11.62 -16.35 11.83
N CYS A 149 11.34 -16.64 10.56
CA CYS A 149 12.38 -16.82 9.54
C CYS A 149 13.29 -15.59 9.41
N LYS A 150 12.72 -14.38 9.28
CA LYS A 150 13.48 -13.14 9.16
C LYS A 150 14.20 -12.76 10.45
N ALA A 151 13.51 -12.80 11.59
CA ALA A 151 14.12 -12.45 12.89
C ALA A 151 15.32 -13.36 13.23
N LYS A 152 15.26 -14.64 12.85
CA LYS A 152 16.40 -15.57 12.99
C LYS A 152 17.57 -15.22 12.07
N GLU A 153 17.32 -14.80 10.82
CA GLU A 153 18.37 -14.35 9.90
C GLU A 153 18.96 -12.99 10.34
N GLU A 154 18.16 -12.08 10.87
CA GLU A 154 18.62 -10.78 11.40
C GLU A 154 19.62 -10.97 12.54
N LYS A 155 19.37 -11.93 13.44
CA LYS A 155 20.32 -12.32 14.49
C LYS A 155 21.67 -12.80 13.93
N LYS A 156 21.66 -13.46 12.77
CA LYS A 156 22.91 -13.85 12.09
C LYS A 156 23.61 -12.63 11.49
N ALA A 157 22.87 -11.71 10.87
CA ALA A 157 23.45 -10.46 10.37
C ALA A 157 24.13 -9.68 11.50
N TYR A 158 23.50 -9.53 12.67
CA TYR A 158 24.13 -8.88 13.82
C TYR A 158 25.41 -9.60 14.28
N ALA A 159 25.40 -10.93 14.37
CA ALA A 159 26.61 -11.70 14.72
C ALA A 159 27.74 -11.52 13.69
N LEU A 160 27.41 -11.39 12.39
CA LEU A 160 28.38 -11.08 11.34
C LEU A 160 28.90 -9.64 11.48
N VAL A 161 28.03 -8.67 11.73
CA VAL A 161 28.44 -7.27 11.95
C VAL A 161 29.36 -7.14 13.16
N GLU A 162 29.05 -7.83 14.27
CA GLU A 162 29.92 -7.89 15.46
C GLU A 162 31.28 -8.54 15.16
N ALA A 163 31.32 -9.49 14.23
CA ALA A 163 32.56 -10.10 13.74
C ALA A 163 33.34 -9.21 12.75
N GLY A 164 32.83 -8.03 12.40
CA GLY A 164 33.50 -7.04 11.55
C GLY A 164 33.10 -7.04 10.08
N TYR A 165 32.06 -7.79 9.70
CA TYR A 165 31.51 -7.73 8.34
C TYR A 165 30.74 -6.42 8.10
N ASP A 166 30.69 -5.98 6.84
CA ASP A 166 30.03 -4.72 6.47
C ASP A 166 28.53 -4.77 6.77
N SER A 167 28.09 -3.83 7.61
CA SER A 167 26.69 -3.62 8.02
C SER A 167 25.82 -2.93 6.97
N ALA A 168 26.39 -2.49 5.85
CA ALA A 168 25.60 -1.92 4.76
C ALA A 168 24.57 -2.93 4.24
N LEU A 169 23.44 -2.42 3.73
CA LEU A 169 22.32 -3.24 3.23
C LEU A 169 22.68 -4.05 1.97
N ASP A 170 23.81 -3.74 1.34
CA ASP A 170 24.46 -4.50 0.27
C ASP A 170 25.85 -5.03 0.68
N GLY A 171 26.21 -4.90 1.95
CA GLY A 171 27.43 -5.43 2.54
C GLY A 171 27.37 -6.94 2.79
N ASP A 172 28.52 -7.51 3.13
CA ASP A 172 28.70 -8.97 3.27
C ASP A 172 27.79 -9.60 4.35
N ALA A 173 27.44 -8.86 5.41
CA ALA A 173 26.58 -9.37 6.47
C ALA A 173 25.14 -9.64 5.96
N TYR A 174 24.53 -8.65 5.30
CA TYR A 174 23.16 -8.77 4.80
C TYR A 174 23.04 -9.54 3.49
N SER A 175 24.08 -9.52 2.64
CA SER A 175 24.06 -10.25 1.36
C SER A 175 24.23 -11.76 1.49
N SER A 176 24.65 -12.26 2.66
CA SER A 176 24.90 -13.69 2.92
C SER A 176 23.75 -14.42 3.64
N ILE A 177 22.72 -13.70 4.05
CA ILE A 177 21.56 -14.26 4.76
C ILE A 177 20.30 -14.32 3.88
N PHE A 178 19.29 -15.07 4.30
CA PHE A 178 18.04 -15.25 3.56
C PHE A 178 16.93 -14.30 4.01
N PHE A 179 15.88 -14.25 3.19
CA PHE A 179 14.59 -13.59 3.44
C PHE A 179 14.63 -12.06 3.51
N GLN A 180 15.70 -11.42 3.03
CA GLN A 180 15.88 -9.97 3.12
C GLN A 180 15.28 -9.20 1.92
N ASN A 181 14.87 -9.89 0.86
CA ASN A 181 14.40 -9.28 -0.39
C ASN A 181 12.87 -9.35 -0.58
N ALA A 182 12.13 -9.65 0.48
CA ALA A 182 10.67 -9.66 0.49
C ALA A 182 10.15 -9.06 1.80
N ASN A 183 8.96 -8.46 1.77
CA ASN A 183 8.13 -8.22 2.95
C ASN A 183 7.36 -9.49 3.25
N ASN A 184 7.18 -9.82 4.53
CA ASN A 184 6.45 -10.98 4.98
C ASN A 184 5.17 -10.53 5.68
N SER A 185 4.07 -11.23 5.48
CA SER A 185 2.85 -10.99 6.26
C SER A 185 2.14 -12.29 6.62
N VAL A 186 1.71 -12.39 7.88
CA VAL A 186 0.77 -13.42 8.30
C VAL A 186 -0.63 -12.96 7.95
N ARG A 187 -1.40 -13.85 7.32
CA ARG A 187 -2.79 -13.58 6.95
C ARG A 187 -3.73 -14.27 7.92
N ALA A 188 -4.51 -13.47 8.65
CA ALA A 188 -5.37 -13.89 9.75
C ALA A 188 -6.85 -13.72 9.39
N THR A 189 -7.68 -14.65 9.84
CA THR A 189 -9.16 -14.54 9.80
C THR A 189 -9.68 -13.90 11.08
N ASP A 190 -10.93 -13.41 11.05
CA ASP A 190 -11.62 -12.94 12.26
C ASP A 190 -11.67 -14.06 13.33
N ASP A 191 -11.89 -15.33 12.95
CA ASP A 191 -11.84 -16.48 13.87
C ASP A 191 -10.50 -16.61 14.61
N PHE A 192 -9.37 -16.35 13.93
CA PHE A 192 -8.05 -16.36 14.59
C PHE A 192 -7.96 -15.23 15.61
N MET A 193 -8.38 -14.02 15.23
CA MET A 193 -8.33 -12.85 16.11
C MET A 193 -9.26 -13.02 17.32
N GLU A 194 -10.45 -13.58 17.13
CA GLU A 194 -11.37 -13.94 18.22
C GLU A 194 -10.77 -15.00 19.15
N ALA A 195 -10.08 -16.01 18.61
CA ALA A 195 -9.36 -16.99 19.41
C ALA A 195 -8.20 -16.34 20.20
N VAL A 196 -7.49 -15.35 19.65
CA VAL A 196 -6.46 -14.58 20.36
C VAL A 196 -7.07 -13.82 21.54
N LEU A 197 -8.17 -13.09 21.31
CA LEU A 197 -8.83 -12.29 22.33
C LEU A 197 -9.43 -13.12 23.46
N SER A 198 -9.90 -14.33 23.15
CA SER A 198 -10.51 -15.26 24.11
C SER A 198 -9.52 -16.25 24.74
N ASP A 199 -8.22 -16.16 24.42
CA ASP A 199 -7.19 -17.13 24.82
C ASP A 199 -7.52 -18.59 24.43
N GLY A 200 -8.19 -18.72 23.28
CA GLY A 200 -8.63 -19.96 22.67
C GLY A 200 -7.52 -20.78 22.03
N ASP A 201 -7.87 -21.99 21.62
CA ASP A 201 -6.99 -22.88 20.87
C ASP A 201 -7.07 -22.55 19.37
N TRP A 202 -5.93 -22.66 18.67
CA TRP A 202 -5.82 -22.54 17.23
C TRP A 202 -5.18 -23.78 16.63
N TRP A 203 -5.79 -24.32 15.57
CA TRP A 203 -5.29 -25.50 14.88
C TRP A 203 -4.75 -25.12 13.51
N THR A 204 -3.50 -25.50 13.24
CA THR A 204 -3.02 -25.53 11.86
C THR A 204 -3.66 -26.69 11.10
N LYS A 205 -3.79 -26.55 9.79
CA LYS A 205 -4.47 -27.52 8.93
C LYS A 205 -3.54 -27.93 7.81
N SER A 206 -3.43 -29.23 7.60
CA SER A 206 -2.67 -29.79 6.47
C SER A 206 -3.25 -29.26 5.16
N VAL A 207 -2.41 -28.75 4.28
CA VAL A 207 -2.87 -28.22 2.98
C VAL A 207 -3.39 -29.36 2.10
N ALA A 208 -2.78 -30.55 2.22
CA ALA A 208 -3.13 -31.72 1.42
C ALA A 208 -4.46 -32.38 1.85
N SER A 209 -4.76 -32.40 3.16
CA SER A 209 -5.90 -33.17 3.71
C SER A 209 -6.97 -32.32 4.39
N GLY A 210 -6.69 -31.06 4.69
CA GLY A 210 -7.54 -30.17 5.50
C GLY A 210 -7.66 -30.57 6.97
N GLN A 211 -7.00 -31.65 7.40
CA GLN A 211 -7.09 -32.15 8.77
C GLN A 211 -6.24 -31.31 9.73
N PRO A 212 -6.65 -31.16 11.01
CA PRO A 212 -5.84 -30.52 12.02
C PRO A 212 -4.48 -31.21 12.18
N VAL A 213 -3.40 -30.42 12.23
CA VAL A 213 -2.01 -30.92 12.35
C VAL A 213 -1.46 -30.60 13.73
N LYS A 214 -1.33 -29.31 14.06
CA LYS A 214 -0.74 -28.87 15.32
C LYS A 214 -1.64 -27.85 16.01
N ARG A 215 -1.82 -28.05 17.31
CA ARG A 215 -2.58 -27.15 18.19
C ARG A 215 -1.64 -26.15 18.85
N TYR A 216 -2.05 -24.91 18.87
CA TYR A 216 -1.41 -23.81 19.58
C TYR A 216 -2.44 -23.08 20.45
N LYS A 217 -1.96 -22.33 21.43
CA LYS A 217 -2.74 -21.21 21.96
C LYS A 217 -2.67 -20.06 20.98
N ALA A 218 -3.83 -19.53 20.59
CA ALA A 218 -3.90 -18.46 19.60
C ALA A 218 -3.13 -17.22 20.10
N ARG A 219 -3.29 -16.89 21.39
CA ARG A 219 -2.58 -15.80 22.05
C ARG A 219 -1.05 -15.96 22.02
N ASP A 220 -0.54 -17.17 22.23
CA ASP A 220 0.90 -17.45 22.14
C ASP A 220 1.42 -17.33 20.71
N LEU A 221 0.61 -17.71 19.70
CA LEU A 221 0.97 -17.54 18.30
C LEU A 221 1.01 -16.05 17.92
N MET A 222 0.02 -15.26 18.37
CA MET A 222 0.03 -13.81 18.18
C MET A 222 1.21 -13.14 18.88
N ARG A 223 1.56 -13.57 20.10
CA ARG A 223 2.74 -13.07 20.81
C ARG A 223 4.03 -13.33 20.03
N GLN A 224 4.16 -14.50 19.40
CA GLN A 224 5.32 -14.80 18.54
C GLN A 224 5.37 -13.90 17.30
N ILE A 225 4.21 -13.62 16.67
CA ILE A 225 4.12 -12.66 15.55
C ILE A 225 4.64 -11.29 16.03
N ALA A 226 4.09 -10.78 17.13
CA ALA A 226 4.48 -9.49 17.69
C ALA A 226 5.96 -9.44 18.09
N GLU A 227 6.50 -10.52 18.66
CA GLU A 227 7.90 -10.58 19.07
C GLU A 227 8.86 -10.59 17.88
N ALA A 228 8.54 -11.33 16.81
CA ALA A 228 9.33 -11.30 15.57
C ALA A 228 9.26 -9.89 14.92
N THR A 229 8.08 -9.30 14.83
CA THR A 229 7.90 -7.94 14.30
C THR A 229 8.66 -6.91 15.12
N HIS A 230 8.64 -7.02 16.45
CA HIS A 230 9.40 -6.12 17.31
C HIS A 230 10.91 -6.22 17.05
N GLN A 231 11.42 -7.41 16.69
CA GLN A 231 12.84 -7.63 16.42
C GLN A 231 13.30 -7.08 15.06
N CYS A 232 12.49 -7.20 14.00
CA CYS A 232 12.94 -6.85 12.64
C CYS A 232 11.90 -6.18 11.74
N GLY A 233 10.72 -5.83 12.25
CA GLY A 233 9.63 -5.20 11.49
C GLY A 233 8.73 -6.18 10.72
N ASP A 234 9.01 -7.49 10.77
CA ASP A 234 8.27 -8.54 10.09
C ASP A 234 7.97 -9.74 11.00
N PRO A 235 6.86 -10.48 10.75
CA PRO A 235 5.92 -10.29 9.65
C PRO A 235 4.85 -9.23 9.95
N GLY A 236 4.39 -8.53 8.91
CA GLY A 236 3.16 -7.74 8.97
C GLY A 236 1.91 -8.60 9.13
N MET A 237 0.75 -7.95 9.24
CA MET A 237 -0.56 -8.62 9.36
C MET A 237 -1.49 -8.25 8.20
N GLN A 238 -2.21 -9.24 7.67
CA GLN A 238 -3.31 -9.04 6.71
C GLN A 238 -4.60 -9.69 7.22
N PHE A 239 -5.71 -8.96 7.21
CA PHE A 239 -6.98 -9.41 7.78
C PHE A 239 -7.92 -9.97 6.71
N ASP A 240 -7.85 -11.29 6.49
CA ASP A 240 -8.49 -12.01 5.38
C ASP A 240 -10.00 -11.81 5.30
N THR A 241 -10.70 -11.95 6.43
CA THR A 241 -12.16 -11.84 6.49
C THR A 241 -12.60 -10.42 6.12
N THR A 242 -11.92 -9.40 6.65
CA THR A 242 -12.20 -8.00 6.33
C THR A 242 -11.90 -7.69 4.86
N VAL A 243 -10.74 -8.13 4.34
CA VAL A 243 -10.37 -7.94 2.93
C VAL A 243 -11.43 -8.53 1.99
N ASN A 244 -11.88 -9.77 2.25
CA ASN A 244 -12.86 -10.42 1.39
C ASN A 244 -14.29 -9.90 1.61
N ARG A 245 -14.63 -9.35 2.79
CA ARG A 245 -15.93 -8.70 3.05
C ARG A 245 -16.13 -7.47 2.15
N TRP A 246 -15.08 -6.67 1.99
CA TRP A 246 -15.08 -5.47 1.14
C TRP A 246 -14.72 -5.75 -0.32
N HIS A 247 -14.54 -7.02 -0.72
CA HIS A 247 -14.21 -7.36 -2.09
C HIS A 247 -15.45 -7.29 -3.01
N PRO A 248 -15.48 -6.40 -4.02
CA PRO A 248 -16.66 -6.25 -4.87
C PRO A 248 -16.81 -7.38 -5.91
N CYS A 249 -15.76 -8.18 -6.17
CA CYS A 249 -15.79 -9.29 -7.14
C CYS A 249 -15.80 -10.69 -6.49
N LYS A 250 -16.38 -10.80 -5.29
CA LYS A 250 -16.37 -12.03 -4.46
C LYS A 250 -17.07 -13.25 -5.08
N HIS A 251 -17.88 -13.09 -6.13
CA HIS A 251 -18.45 -14.24 -6.87
C HIS A 251 -17.48 -14.80 -7.92
N THR A 252 -16.43 -14.06 -8.30
CA THR A 252 -15.39 -14.56 -9.20
C THR A 252 -14.39 -15.42 -8.44
N ALA A 253 -13.74 -14.86 -7.43
CA ALA A 253 -12.75 -15.55 -6.61
C ALA A 253 -12.48 -14.75 -5.32
N ARG A 254 -11.75 -15.37 -4.39
CA ARG A 254 -11.24 -14.69 -3.19
C ARG A 254 -10.02 -13.85 -3.53
N ILE A 255 -9.79 -12.80 -2.74
CA ILE A 255 -8.48 -12.14 -2.67
C ILE A 255 -7.61 -12.99 -1.76
N ASN A 256 -6.49 -13.53 -2.26
CA ASN A 256 -5.58 -14.37 -1.47
C ASN A 256 -4.30 -13.64 -1.05
N ALA A 257 -3.92 -12.60 -1.78
CA ALA A 257 -2.66 -11.90 -1.61
C ALA A 257 -2.81 -10.38 -1.80
N SER A 258 -1.69 -9.68 -1.62
CA SER A 258 -1.52 -8.27 -1.95
C SER A 258 -0.27 -8.08 -2.80
N ASN A 259 -0.02 -6.86 -3.26
CA ASN A 259 1.29 -6.45 -3.77
C ASN A 259 2.31 -6.19 -2.63
N PRO A 260 3.58 -5.82 -2.93
CA PRO A 260 4.64 -5.60 -1.94
C PRO A 260 4.33 -4.68 -0.75
N CYS A 261 3.54 -3.62 -0.96
CA CYS A 261 3.26 -2.63 0.06
C CYS A 261 1.84 -2.73 0.63
N SER A 262 1.13 -3.84 0.35
CA SER A 262 -0.19 -4.16 0.89
C SER A 262 -1.33 -3.19 0.53
N GLU A 263 -1.14 -2.25 -0.40
CA GLU A 263 -2.19 -1.30 -0.83
C GLU A 263 -3.09 -1.83 -1.95
N TYR A 264 -2.58 -2.76 -2.78
CA TYR A 264 -3.35 -3.40 -3.84
C TYR A 264 -3.81 -4.79 -3.37
N MET A 265 -5.12 -4.95 -3.26
CA MET A 265 -5.80 -6.15 -2.77
C MET A 265 -6.86 -6.56 -3.80
N PHE A 266 -6.54 -7.51 -4.66
CA PHE A 266 -7.44 -7.94 -5.72
C PHE A 266 -7.22 -9.42 -6.06
N LEU A 267 -7.88 -9.89 -7.13
CA LEU A 267 -7.76 -11.26 -7.60
C LEU A 267 -6.30 -11.64 -7.89
N ASP A 268 -5.98 -12.91 -7.74
CA ASP A 268 -4.66 -13.40 -8.14
C ASP A 268 -4.45 -13.25 -9.66
N ASP A 269 -3.18 -13.22 -10.06
CA ASP A 269 -2.76 -13.03 -11.45
C ASP A 269 -3.36 -11.74 -12.03
N SER A 270 -3.17 -10.62 -11.32
CA SER A 270 -3.68 -9.32 -11.69
C SER A 270 -2.62 -8.22 -11.51
N ALA A 271 -2.86 -7.06 -12.11
CA ALA A 271 -1.97 -5.91 -12.08
C ALA A 271 -2.74 -4.65 -11.71
N CYS A 272 -2.07 -3.65 -11.13
CA CYS A 272 -2.70 -2.37 -10.80
C CYS A 272 -1.93 -1.18 -11.39
N ASN A 273 -2.67 -0.27 -12.03
CA ASN A 273 -2.16 1.01 -12.52
C ASN A 273 -2.37 2.08 -11.45
N LEU A 274 -1.27 2.56 -10.87
CA LEU A 274 -1.33 3.48 -9.72
C LEU A 274 -1.10 4.94 -10.12
N SER A 275 -1.78 5.85 -9.44
CA SER A 275 -1.47 7.28 -9.50
C SER A 275 -1.79 7.95 -8.15
N SER A 276 -1.26 9.14 -7.91
CA SER A 276 -1.51 9.86 -6.66
C SER A 276 -1.67 11.36 -6.89
N LEU A 277 -2.57 11.98 -6.13
CA LEU A 277 -2.80 13.42 -6.07
C LEU A 277 -2.02 14.07 -4.93
N ASN A 278 -1.47 15.27 -5.13
CA ASN A 278 -0.84 16.06 -4.06
C ASN A 278 -1.91 16.93 -3.38
N LEU A 279 -2.33 16.57 -2.17
CA LEU A 279 -3.42 17.26 -1.45
C LEU A 279 -3.14 18.75 -1.22
N MET A 280 -1.88 19.13 -0.98
CA MET A 280 -1.51 20.54 -0.75
C MET A 280 -1.77 21.44 -1.96
N LYS A 281 -1.83 20.89 -3.19
CA LYS A 281 -2.13 21.66 -4.41
C LYS A 281 -3.63 21.91 -4.61
N PHE A 282 -4.47 21.46 -3.69
CA PHE A 282 -5.90 21.73 -3.63
C PHE A 282 -6.28 22.64 -2.45
N VAL A 283 -5.30 23.19 -1.74
CA VAL A 283 -5.53 24.25 -0.76
C VAL A 283 -5.55 25.59 -1.48
N ALA A 284 -6.65 26.32 -1.39
CA ALA A 284 -6.83 27.65 -1.94
C ALA A 284 -6.04 28.70 -1.13
N PRO A 285 -5.80 29.92 -1.66
CA PRO A 285 -5.04 30.97 -0.96
C PRO A 285 -5.61 31.39 0.40
N ASP A 286 -6.89 31.14 0.65
CA ASP A 286 -7.57 31.38 1.93
C ASP A 286 -7.38 30.23 2.95
N GLY A 287 -6.66 29.18 2.57
CA GLY A 287 -6.38 28.00 3.37
C GLY A 287 -7.50 26.95 3.37
N GLN A 288 -8.54 27.10 2.54
CA GLN A 288 -9.61 26.10 2.42
C GLN A 288 -9.26 25.03 1.39
N PHE A 289 -9.75 23.80 1.61
CA PHE A 289 -9.60 22.71 0.65
C PHE A 289 -10.64 22.84 -0.47
N ASP A 290 -10.19 22.96 -1.71
CA ASP A 290 -11.01 23.08 -2.91
C ASP A 290 -11.50 21.70 -3.37
N VAL A 291 -12.70 21.35 -2.88
CA VAL A 291 -13.36 20.06 -3.13
C VAL A 291 -13.66 19.86 -4.62
N GLU A 292 -14.10 20.90 -5.32
CA GLU A 292 -14.50 20.79 -6.73
C GLU A 292 -13.28 20.63 -7.65
N ALA A 293 -12.20 21.38 -7.40
CA ALA A 293 -10.95 21.15 -8.11
C ALA A 293 -10.40 19.75 -7.85
N PHE A 294 -10.55 19.22 -6.63
CA PHE A 294 -10.15 17.87 -6.29
C PHE A 294 -11.00 16.82 -7.03
N ARG A 295 -12.33 16.95 -7.05
CA ARG A 295 -13.24 16.07 -7.82
C ARG A 295 -12.89 16.05 -9.31
N HIS A 296 -12.65 17.22 -9.90
CA HIS A 296 -12.26 17.31 -11.31
C HIS A 296 -10.90 16.64 -11.60
N ALA A 297 -9.95 16.74 -10.66
CA ALA A 297 -8.68 16.04 -10.79
C ALA A 297 -8.84 14.52 -10.70
N VAL A 298 -9.72 14.03 -9.81
CA VAL A 298 -10.08 12.61 -9.72
C VAL A 298 -10.66 12.12 -11.04
N ASP A 299 -11.63 12.82 -11.63
CA ASP A 299 -12.24 12.46 -12.92
C ASP A 299 -11.18 12.29 -14.01
N THR A 300 -10.31 13.29 -14.13
CA THR A 300 -9.24 13.31 -15.13
C THR A 300 -8.29 12.14 -14.96
N MET A 301 -7.88 11.84 -13.71
CA MET A 301 -6.93 10.78 -13.43
C MET A 301 -7.53 9.39 -13.62
N ILE A 302 -8.80 9.18 -13.27
CA ILE A 302 -9.50 7.91 -13.49
C ILE A 302 -9.64 7.62 -14.99
N VAL A 303 -10.05 8.61 -15.79
CA VAL A 303 -10.10 8.46 -17.25
C VAL A 303 -8.72 8.11 -17.82
N ALA A 304 -7.67 8.81 -17.39
CA ALA A 304 -6.32 8.55 -17.86
C ALA A 304 -5.80 7.15 -17.44
N GLN A 305 -6.10 6.70 -16.22
CA GLN A 305 -5.76 5.35 -15.75
C GLN A 305 -6.53 4.26 -16.48
N GLU A 306 -7.81 4.49 -16.80
CA GLU A 306 -8.65 3.55 -17.54
C GLU A 306 -8.12 3.32 -18.96
N ILE A 307 -7.76 4.40 -19.67
CA ILE A 307 -7.18 4.33 -21.02
C ILE A 307 -5.93 3.45 -21.04
N ILE A 308 -5.10 3.53 -19.99
CA ILE A 308 -3.84 2.76 -19.92
C ILE A 308 -4.09 1.25 -19.88
N VAL A 309 -5.23 0.75 -19.38
CA VAL A 309 -5.45 -0.68 -19.13
C VAL A 309 -5.24 -1.54 -20.38
N ASP A 310 -5.96 -1.27 -21.48
CA ASP A 310 -5.80 -2.04 -22.72
C ASP A 310 -4.67 -1.48 -23.60
N ASN A 311 -4.14 -0.30 -23.27
CA ASN A 311 -2.95 0.26 -23.92
C ASN A 311 -1.63 -0.28 -23.36
N ALA A 312 -1.67 -1.01 -22.25
CA ALA A 312 -0.51 -1.59 -21.61
C ALA A 312 -0.26 -3.05 -22.05
N SER A 313 0.97 -3.49 -21.87
CA SER A 313 1.36 -4.90 -21.98
C SER A 313 1.60 -5.52 -20.61
N TYR A 314 1.30 -6.81 -20.52
CA TYR A 314 1.33 -7.59 -19.27
C TYR A 314 2.28 -8.78 -19.38
N PRO A 315 2.88 -9.24 -18.27
CA PRO A 315 3.93 -10.27 -18.30
C PRO A 315 3.42 -11.67 -18.68
N THR A 316 2.15 -11.97 -18.41
CA THR A 316 1.53 -13.28 -18.66
C THR A 316 0.16 -13.09 -19.30
N GLU A 317 -0.30 -14.11 -20.03
CA GLU A 317 -1.62 -14.13 -20.64
C GLU A 317 -2.72 -13.94 -19.61
N LYS A 318 -2.59 -14.63 -18.46
CA LYS A 318 -3.58 -14.56 -17.39
C LYS A 318 -3.69 -13.17 -16.76
N ILE A 319 -2.55 -12.49 -16.55
CA ILE A 319 -2.54 -11.13 -16.03
C ILE A 319 -3.15 -10.17 -17.06
N ALA A 320 -2.89 -10.34 -18.35
CA ALA A 320 -3.51 -9.55 -19.40
C ALA A 320 -5.03 -9.74 -19.43
N GLU A 321 -5.49 -11.00 -19.37
CA GLU A 321 -6.90 -11.36 -19.33
C GLU A 321 -7.61 -10.73 -18.12
N ASN A 322 -7.05 -10.89 -16.91
CA ASN A 322 -7.65 -10.32 -15.71
C ASN A 322 -7.62 -8.78 -15.72
N SER A 323 -6.56 -8.17 -16.26
CA SER A 323 -6.47 -6.71 -16.37
C SER A 323 -7.53 -6.17 -17.34
N HIS A 324 -7.76 -6.83 -18.47
CA HIS A 324 -8.83 -6.50 -19.40
C HIS A 324 -10.22 -6.71 -18.78
N ASN A 325 -10.44 -7.87 -18.15
CA ASN A 325 -11.74 -8.29 -17.65
C ASN A 325 -12.23 -7.51 -16.42
N PHE A 326 -11.31 -7.03 -15.57
CA PHE A 326 -11.64 -6.37 -14.30
C PHE A 326 -11.19 -4.91 -14.22
N ARG A 327 -10.26 -4.49 -15.07
CA ARG A 327 -9.79 -3.09 -15.20
C ARG A 327 -9.39 -2.42 -13.87
N PRO A 328 -8.61 -3.09 -13.00
CA PRO A 328 -8.23 -2.57 -11.68
C PRO A 328 -7.32 -1.34 -11.77
N LEU A 329 -7.71 -0.27 -11.07
CA LEU A 329 -6.97 0.97 -10.92
C LEU A 329 -6.64 1.22 -9.44
N GLY A 330 -5.71 2.14 -9.18
CA GLY A 330 -5.39 2.60 -7.83
C GLY A 330 -5.02 4.07 -7.81
N LEU A 331 -6.02 4.94 -7.77
CA LEU A 331 -5.86 6.34 -7.45
C LEU A 331 -5.73 6.53 -5.94
N GLY A 332 -4.70 7.26 -5.52
CA GLY A 332 -4.49 7.66 -4.14
C GLY A 332 -4.13 9.14 -4.01
N TYR A 333 -3.56 9.49 -2.87
CA TYR A 333 -3.02 10.80 -2.62
C TYR A 333 -1.72 10.72 -1.82
N ALA A 334 -1.00 11.84 -1.76
CA ALA A 334 0.08 12.10 -0.83
C ALA A 334 -0.21 13.38 -0.04
N ASN A 335 0.66 13.72 0.90
CA ASN A 335 0.63 14.98 1.64
C ASN A 335 -0.48 15.13 2.70
N LEU A 336 -1.06 14.03 3.22
CA LEU A 336 -2.10 14.14 4.26
C LEU A 336 -1.56 14.77 5.56
N GLY A 337 -0.39 14.32 6.03
CA GLY A 337 0.23 14.88 7.24
C GLY A 337 0.50 16.39 7.12
N ALA A 338 1.05 16.80 5.98
CA ALA A 338 1.30 18.21 5.67
C ALA A 338 -0.01 19.02 5.60
N LEU A 339 -1.06 18.45 4.98
CA LEU A 339 -2.36 19.10 4.89
C LEU A 339 -2.93 19.38 6.29
N LEU A 340 -3.01 18.36 7.15
CA LEU A 340 -3.57 18.51 8.50
C LEU A 340 -2.76 19.52 9.33
N MET A 341 -1.43 19.43 9.29
CA MET A 341 -0.55 20.38 9.97
C MET A 341 -0.78 21.81 9.46
N SER A 342 -0.85 22.03 8.14
CA SER A 342 -1.10 23.36 7.55
C SER A 342 -2.46 23.96 7.96
N MET A 343 -3.44 23.10 8.27
CA MET A 343 -4.75 23.50 8.78
C MET A 343 -4.76 23.77 10.28
N GLY A 344 -3.64 23.56 10.99
CA GLY A 344 -3.56 23.65 12.45
C GLY A 344 -4.26 22.50 13.17
N ILE A 345 -4.45 21.35 12.50
CA ILE A 345 -5.15 20.18 13.01
C ILE A 345 -4.14 19.10 13.38
N PRO A 346 -4.09 18.61 14.63
CA PRO A 346 -3.25 17.49 15.00
C PRO A 346 -3.60 16.24 14.19
N TYR A 347 -2.59 15.54 13.67
CA TYR A 347 -2.78 14.30 12.93
C TYR A 347 -3.52 13.26 13.79
N ASP A 348 -3.07 13.09 15.04
CA ASP A 348 -3.73 12.21 16.01
C ASP A 348 -4.85 12.94 16.77
N SER A 349 -5.93 13.27 16.05
CA SER A 349 -7.13 13.88 16.64
C SER A 349 -8.40 13.46 15.92
N ASP A 350 -9.55 13.57 16.58
CA ASP A 350 -10.84 13.28 15.95
C ASP A 350 -11.11 14.21 14.75
N PRO A 351 -10.87 15.54 14.80
CA PRO A 351 -10.96 16.39 13.61
C PRO A 351 -10.01 15.97 12.48
N GLY A 352 -8.76 15.59 12.80
CA GLY A 352 -7.80 15.14 11.79
C GLY A 352 -8.27 13.88 11.05
N ARG A 353 -8.82 12.92 11.81
CA ARG A 353 -9.39 11.68 11.28
C ARG A 353 -10.64 11.92 10.43
N GLU A 354 -11.53 12.82 10.85
CA GLU A 354 -12.74 13.18 10.08
C GLU A 354 -12.37 13.85 8.75
N VAL A 355 -11.44 14.81 8.76
CA VAL A 355 -10.95 15.47 7.53
C VAL A 355 -10.31 14.45 6.58
N ALA A 356 -9.46 13.56 7.10
CA ALA A 356 -8.83 12.51 6.31
C ALA A 356 -9.88 11.55 5.70
N GLY A 357 -10.84 11.10 6.50
CA GLY A 357 -11.95 10.27 6.05
C GLY A 357 -12.78 10.94 4.96
N ALA A 358 -13.15 12.22 5.14
CA ALA A 358 -13.97 12.96 4.18
C ALA A 358 -13.25 13.23 2.85
N ILE A 359 -11.95 13.59 2.87
CA ILE A 359 -11.14 13.74 1.64
C ILE A 359 -11.09 12.43 0.87
N THR A 360 -10.86 11.32 1.58
CA THR A 360 -10.81 9.99 0.98
C THR A 360 -12.18 9.58 0.43
N ALA A 361 -13.26 9.90 1.14
CA ALA A 361 -14.64 9.66 0.70
C ALA A 361 -14.94 10.38 -0.61
N VAL A 362 -14.56 11.66 -0.74
CA VAL A 362 -14.67 12.42 -2.00
C VAL A 362 -13.88 11.73 -3.11
N MET A 363 -12.62 11.34 -2.85
CA MET A 363 -11.76 10.71 -3.85
C MET A 363 -12.37 9.42 -4.41
N CYS A 364 -12.77 8.50 -3.53
CA CYS A 364 -13.26 7.19 -3.95
C CYS A 364 -14.68 7.24 -4.51
N GLY A 365 -15.58 8.02 -3.91
CA GLY A 365 -16.92 8.22 -4.43
C GLY A 365 -16.89 8.84 -5.83
N GLN A 366 -16.11 9.91 -6.02
CA GLN A 366 -15.96 10.55 -7.33
C GLN A 366 -15.30 9.60 -8.35
N ALA A 367 -14.34 8.78 -7.92
CA ALA A 367 -13.70 7.81 -8.80
C ALA A 367 -14.68 6.73 -9.29
N TYR A 368 -15.55 6.20 -8.42
CA TYR A 368 -16.58 5.24 -8.82
C TYR A 368 -17.70 5.90 -9.64
N LEU A 369 -18.06 7.16 -9.35
CA LEU A 369 -18.98 7.93 -10.19
C LEU A 369 -18.43 8.05 -11.62
N THR A 370 -17.16 8.41 -11.78
CA THR A 370 -16.52 8.50 -13.09
C THR A 370 -16.39 7.12 -13.74
N SER A 371 -16.07 6.06 -13.00
CA SER A 371 -16.10 4.70 -13.51
C SER A 371 -17.49 4.30 -14.04
N SER A 372 -18.56 4.73 -13.37
CA SER A 372 -19.93 4.48 -13.82
C SER A 372 -20.30 5.30 -15.07
N ARG A 373 -19.84 6.55 -15.18
CA ARG A 373 -20.00 7.36 -16.40
C ARG A 373 -19.27 6.75 -17.60
N ILE A 374 -18.08 6.18 -17.38
CA ILE A 374 -17.39 5.44 -18.45
C ILE A 374 -18.18 4.17 -18.83
N ALA A 375 -18.77 3.47 -17.85
CA ALA A 375 -19.62 2.31 -18.13
C ALA A 375 -20.89 2.66 -18.91
N GLU A 376 -21.47 3.84 -18.69
CA GLU A 376 -22.60 4.33 -19.49
C GLU A 376 -22.23 4.46 -20.97
N ALA A 377 -21.01 4.92 -21.27
CA ALA A 377 -20.55 5.12 -22.64
C ALA A 377 -20.01 3.84 -23.29
N MET A 378 -19.32 2.98 -22.53
CA MET A 378 -18.50 1.88 -23.05
C MET A 378 -18.93 0.49 -22.55
N GLY A 379 -19.98 0.42 -21.72
CA GLY A 379 -20.37 -0.76 -20.97
C GLY A 379 -19.51 -1.00 -19.72
N PRO A 380 -20.04 -1.72 -18.72
CA PRO A 380 -19.27 -2.10 -17.53
C PRO A 380 -18.13 -3.07 -17.86
N PHE A 381 -17.22 -3.32 -16.91
CA PHE A 381 -16.18 -4.34 -17.10
C PHE A 381 -16.79 -5.74 -17.28
N SER A 382 -16.10 -6.62 -18.02
CA SER A 382 -16.60 -7.95 -18.39
C SER A 382 -17.01 -8.80 -17.19
N GLY A 383 -16.28 -8.71 -16.09
CA GLY A 383 -16.59 -9.41 -14.83
C GLY A 383 -17.75 -8.82 -14.02
N TYR A 384 -18.39 -7.71 -14.43
CA TYR A 384 -19.38 -7.01 -13.61
C TYR A 384 -20.67 -7.81 -13.47
N ALA A 385 -21.19 -8.41 -14.53
CA ALA A 385 -22.51 -9.07 -14.52
C ALA A 385 -22.62 -10.16 -13.44
N VAL A 386 -21.59 -11.00 -13.28
CA VAL A 386 -21.53 -12.05 -12.25
C VAL A 386 -21.42 -11.47 -10.83
N ASN A 387 -20.84 -10.26 -10.72
CA ASN A 387 -20.57 -9.59 -9.46
C ASN A 387 -21.52 -8.42 -9.16
N ALA A 388 -22.54 -8.16 -9.96
CA ALA A 388 -23.34 -6.93 -9.83
C ALA A 388 -23.97 -6.78 -8.44
N GLN A 389 -24.45 -7.88 -7.86
CA GLN A 389 -25.00 -7.90 -6.50
C GLN A 389 -23.95 -7.57 -5.42
N PRO A 390 -22.84 -8.34 -5.27
CA PRO A 390 -21.83 -8.00 -4.28
C PRO A 390 -21.12 -6.66 -4.54
N PHE A 391 -21.05 -6.21 -5.80
CA PHE A 391 -20.51 -4.90 -6.14
C PHE A 391 -21.35 -3.77 -5.55
N LEU A 392 -22.68 -3.79 -5.80
CA LEU A 392 -23.59 -2.79 -5.25
C LEU A 392 -23.69 -2.88 -3.72
N GLU A 393 -23.53 -4.07 -3.14
CA GLU A 393 -23.40 -4.25 -1.68
C GLU A 393 -22.21 -3.45 -1.13
N VAL A 394 -21.02 -3.62 -1.71
CA VAL A 394 -19.80 -2.94 -1.28
C VAL A 394 -19.89 -1.42 -1.51
N ILE A 395 -20.43 -0.96 -2.64
CA ILE A 395 -20.67 0.48 -2.87
C ILE A 395 -21.62 1.06 -1.82
N ARG A 396 -22.67 0.33 -1.44
CA ARG A 396 -23.57 0.76 -0.36
C ARG A 396 -22.84 0.81 0.99
N MET A 397 -21.95 -0.13 1.28
CA MET A 397 -21.15 -0.10 2.52
C MET A 397 -20.28 1.16 2.62
N HIS A 398 -19.63 1.56 1.52
CA HIS A 398 -18.87 2.81 1.46
C HIS A 398 -19.79 4.04 1.64
N ARG A 399 -20.94 4.06 0.96
CA ARG A 399 -21.95 5.12 1.09
C ARG A 399 -22.49 5.24 2.52
N ASP A 400 -22.78 4.11 3.17
CA ASP A 400 -23.24 4.08 4.55
C ASP A 400 -22.16 4.58 5.52
N ALA A 401 -20.88 4.32 5.22
CA ALA A 401 -19.77 4.90 5.97
C ALA A 401 -19.69 6.42 5.79
N ALA A 402 -19.92 6.95 4.58
CA ALA A 402 -19.93 8.39 4.33
C ALA A 402 -21.07 9.08 5.09
N GLY A 403 -22.21 8.40 5.25
CA GLY A 403 -23.32 8.87 6.08
C GLY A 403 -23.02 8.98 7.58
N ARG A 404 -21.93 8.35 8.07
CA ARG A 404 -21.50 8.38 9.48
C ARG A 404 -20.44 9.44 9.80
N LEU A 405 -19.93 10.17 8.79
CA LEU A 405 -18.97 11.26 9.01
C LEU A 405 -19.55 12.33 9.94
N ASN A 406 -18.73 12.84 10.85
CA ASN A 406 -19.17 13.83 11.83
C ASN A 406 -19.10 15.24 11.24
N ARG A 407 -20.27 15.78 10.87
CA ARG A 407 -20.42 17.14 10.33
C ARG A 407 -19.77 18.24 11.19
N ASN A 408 -19.75 18.09 12.51
CA ASN A 408 -19.23 19.14 13.41
C ASN A 408 -17.71 19.32 13.31
N ASN A 409 -17.00 18.31 12.81
CA ASN A 409 -15.54 18.32 12.66
C ASN A 409 -15.10 18.66 11.23
N LEU A 410 -16.03 19.00 10.33
CA LEU A 410 -15.77 19.14 8.91
C LEU A 410 -16.21 20.50 8.35
N PRO A 411 -15.42 21.09 7.44
CA PRO A 411 -15.94 22.16 6.59
C PRO A 411 -17.17 21.71 5.82
N THR A 412 -18.19 22.57 5.72
CA THR A 412 -19.48 22.25 5.08
C THR A 412 -19.31 21.69 3.66
N ALA A 413 -18.46 22.31 2.83
CA ALA A 413 -18.21 21.88 1.46
C ALA A 413 -17.61 20.46 1.38
N LEU A 414 -16.69 20.12 2.29
CA LEU A 414 -16.06 18.81 2.33
C LEU A 414 -17.05 17.71 2.77
N PHE A 415 -17.88 18.01 3.78
CA PHE A 415 -18.93 17.09 4.22
C PHE A 415 -19.98 16.85 3.13
N GLN A 416 -20.45 17.90 2.46
CA GLN A 416 -21.41 17.79 1.36
C GLN A 416 -20.82 17.03 0.18
N GLY A 417 -19.62 17.41 -0.27
CA GLY A 417 -18.93 16.73 -1.36
C GLY A 417 -18.72 15.24 -1.10
N ALA A 418 -18.35 14.85 0.12
CA ALA A 418 -18.19 13.44 0.48
C ALA A 418 -19.49 12.65 0.33
N ARG A 419 -20.63 13.21 0.77
CA ARG A 419 -21.94 12.56 0.66
C ARG A 419 -22.45 12.51 -0.77
N GLU A 420 -22.41 13.64 -1.48
CA GLU A 420 -22.87 13.76 -2.85
C GLU A 420 -22.14 12.79 -3.78
N CYS A 421 -20.81 12.66 -3.64
CA CYS A 421 -20.02 11.74 -4.45
C CYS A 421 -20.49 10.29 -4.30
N TRP A 422 -20.85 9.83 -3.10
CA TRP A 422 -21.31 8.46 -2.86
C TRP A 422 -22.78 8.24 -3.22
N ASP A 423 -23.64 9.24 -3.01
CA ASP A 423 -25.03 9.21 -3.48
C ASP A 423 -25.07 9.10 -5.02
N ASP A 424 -24.29 9.93 -5.71
CA ASP A 424 -24.20 9.93 -7.17
C ASP A 424 -23.54 8.65 -7.71
N ALA A 425 -22.46 8.18 -7.09
CA ALA A 425 -21.78 6.94 -7.50
C ALA A 425 -22.70 5.71 -7.38
N TYR A 426 -23.54 5.67 -6.34
CA TYR A 426 -24.53 4.59 -6.17
C TYR A 426 -25.65 4.68 -7.20
N GLU A 427 -26.28 5.85 -7.38
CA GLU A 427 -27.41 5.98 -8.31
C GLU A 427 -27.00 5.87 -9.79
N SER A 428 -25.81 6.35 -10.14
CA SER A 428 -25.23 6.12 -11.47
C SER A 428 -24.93 4.64 -11.66
N GLY A 429 -24.21 4.00 -10.73
CA GLY A 429 -23.78 2.62 -10.88
C GLY A 429 -24.90 1.59 -10.85
N ARG A 430 -25.98 1.85 -10.10
CA ARG A 430 -27.19 1.03 -10.13
C ARG A 430 -27.84 0.99 -11.52
N ARG A 431 -27.71 2.06 -12.30
CA ARG A 431 -28.27 2.17 -13.66
C ARG A 431 -27.31 1.65 -14.73
N ASN A 432 -26.04 2.02 -14.62
CA ASN A 432 -25.08 1.88 -15.72
C ASN A 432 -24.01 0.81 -15.46
N GLY A 433 -23.91 0.30 -14.23
CA GLY A 433 -22.77 -0.48 -13.77
C GLY A 433 -21.50 0.36 -13.59
N TYR A 434 -20.36 -0.31 -13.52
CA TYR A 434 -19.05 0.30 -13.31
C TYR A 434 -18.03 -0.25 -14.33
N ARG A 435 -17.11 0.60 -14.78
CA ARG A 435 -16.06 0.21 -15.72
C ARG A 435 -14.86 -0.42 -15.02
N ASN A 436 -14.67 -0.21 -13.73
CA ASN A 436 -13.45 -0.62 -13.02
C ASN A 436 -13.83 -1.36 -11.73
N ALA A 437 -13.22 -2.53 -11.52
CA ALA A 437 -13.50 -3.35 -10.34
C ALA A 437 -12.93 -2.75 -9.05
N GLN A 438 -11.79 -2.06 -9.15
CA GLN A 438 -11.12 -1.32 -8.08
C GLN A 438 -10.67 0.01 -8.66
N VAL A 439 -10.78 1.10 -7.90
CA VAL A 439 -10.46 2.46 -8.38
C VAL A 439 -9.45 3.22 -7.53
N THR A 440 -9.38 2.93 -6.23
CA THR A 440 -8.55 3.67 -5.27
C THR A 440 -7.73 2.76 -4.35
N VAL A 441 -6.53 3.23 -4.01
CA VAL A 441 -5.60 2.69 -2.99
C VAL A 441 -4.84 3.86 -2.35
N ILE A 442 -4.20 3.67 -1.20
CA ILE A 442 -3.16 4.61 -0.73
C ILE A 442 -1.80 3.93 -0.78
N ALA A 443 -0.98 4.32 -1.75
CA ALA A 443 0.37 3.82 -1.95
C ALA A 443 1.38 4.55 -1.04
N PRO A 444 2.60 4.00 -0.83
CA PRO A 444 3.63 4.68 -0.07
C PRO A 444 4.13 5.98 -0.72
N THR A 445 3.99 6.13 -2.04
CA THR A 445 4.44 7.32 -2.81
C THR A 445 5.92 7.71 -2.68
N GLY A 446 6.80 6.82 -2.19
CA GLY A 446 8.19 7.17 -1.84
C GLY A 446 9.01 7.85 -2.95
N THR A 447 8.84 7.47 -4.22
CA THR A 447 9.54 8.15 -5.34
C THR A 447 8.71 9.30 -5.92
N ILE A 448 7.40 9.09 -6.12
CA ILE A 448 6.54 10.07 -6.80
C ILE A 448 6.21 11.27 -5.91
N GLY A 449 6.27 11.12 -4.59
CA GLY A 449 6.13 12.22 -3.64
C GLY A 449 7.23 13.27 -3.84
N PHE A 450 8.48 12.85 -4.08
CA PHE A 450 9.55 13.78 -4.45
C PHE A 450 9.29 14.49 -5.79
N MET A 451 8.76 13.78 -6.79
CA MET A 451 8.38 14.42 -8.07
C MET A 451 7.27 15.47 -7.90
N MET A 452 6.33 15.23 -6.97
CA MET A 452 5.23 16.15 -6.68
C MET A 452 5.59 17.23 -5.65
N ASP A 453 6.82 17.23 -5.14
CA ASP A 453 7.28 18.11 -4.06
C ASP A 453 6.40 17.99 -2.80
N CYS A 454 6.19 16.74 -2.37
CA CYS A 454 5.45 16.43 -1.17
C CYS A 454 6.34 16.47 0.08
N ASP A 455 5.84 17.09 1.15
CA ASP A 455 6.47 17.08 2.47
C ASP A 455 6.24 15.73 3.18
N THR A 456 5.06 15.15 3.00
CA THR A 456 4.65 13.86 3.59
C THR A 456 4.15 12.90 2.52
N THR A 457 4.40 11.62 2.72
CA THR A 457 4.13 10.56 1.74
C THR A 457 2.78 9.89 2.00
N GLY A 458 1.96 9.68 0.99
CA GLY A 458 0.71 8.94 1.14
C GLY A 458 -0.21 9.53 2.22
N ILE A 459 -0.66 8.64 3.10
CA ILE A 459 -1.40 8.92 4.34
C ILE A 459 -0.47 9.30 5.51
N GLU A 460 0.84 9.11 5.39
CA GLU A 460 1.78 9.23 6.50
C GLU A 460 1.79 10.65 7.10
N PRO A 461 1.92 10.79 8.43
CA PRO A 461 2.32 12.06 9.02
C PRO A 461 3.77 12.39 8.64
N ASP A 462 4.24 13.57 9.03
CA ASP A 462 5.66 13.84 8.85
C ASP A 462 6.51 12.92 9.72
N LEU A 463 7.68 12.54 9.23
CA LEU A 463 8.63 11.73 9.98
C LEU A 463 9.28 12.56 11.08
N ALA A 464 9.65 13.81 10.76
CA ALA A 464 10.25 14.75 11.70
C ALA A 464 10.11 16.20 11.18
N LEU A 465 10.06 17.16 12.10
CA LEU A 465 10.05 18.60 11.76
C LEU A 465 11.36 19.09 11.13
N ILE A 466 12.44 18.32 11.29
CA ILE A 466 13.76 18.62 10.77
C ILE A 466 14.21 17.47 9.90
N LYS A 467 14.60 17.79 8.67
CA LYS A 467 15.08 16.82 7.69
C LYS A 467 16.56 17.08 7.40
N TYR A 468 17.33 16.00 7.35
CA TYR A 468 18.75 16.03 7.00
C TYR A 468 18.93 15.45 5.61
N LYS A 469 19.43 16.26 4.67
CA LYS A 469 19.68 15.84 3.29
C LYS A 469 21.18 15.71 3.05
N LYS A 470 21.64 14.49 2.75
CA LYS A 470 23.02 14.26 2.30
C LYS A 470 23.20 14.87 0.90
N LEU A 471 24.26 15.64 0.71
CA LEU A 471 24.60 16.23 -0.58
C LEU A 471 25.49 15.31 -1.42
N VAL A 472 25.34 15.41 -2.74
CA VAL A 472 26.27 14.78 -3.69
C VAL A 472 27.63 15.47 -3.53
N GLY A 473 28.65 14.73 -3.10
CA GLY A 473 29.98 15.26 -2.76
C GLY A 473 30.32 15.31 -1.27
N GLY A 474 29.40 14.89 -0.39
CA GLY A 474 29.58 14.90 1.06
C GLY A 474 28.95 16.11 1.74
N GLY A 475 28.73 16.02 3.06
CA GLY A 475 28.02 17.03 3.85
C GLY A 475 26.50 16.78 3.98
N VAL A 476 25.86 17.53 4.89
CA VAL A 476 24.44 17.39 5.22
C VAL A 476 23.82 18.79 5.31
N ILE A 477 22.68 19.00 4.65
CA ILE A 477 21.84 20.19 4.84
C ILE A 477 20.74 19.86 5.84
N LYS A 478 20.59 20.74 6.84
CA LYS A 478 19.45 20.75 7.76
C LYS A 478 18.35 21.63 7.19
N ILE A 479 17.12 21.10 7.11
CA ILE A 479 15.95 21.80 6.58
C ILE A 479 14.82 21.70 7.60
N VAL A 480 14.29 22.84 8.04
CA VAL A 480 13.05 22.90 8.82
C VAL A 480 11.87 22.70 7.87
N ASN A 481 10.88 21.93 8.31
CA ASN A 481 9.67 21.63 7.55
C ASN A 481 8.94 22.92 7.13
N ASN A 482 8.70 23.07 5.82
CA ASN A 482 8.03 24.23 5.23
C ASN A 482 6.57 24.39 5.66
N THR A 483 5.94 23.33 6.18
CA THR A 483 4.57 23.36 6.68
C THR A 483 4.46 24.02 8.06
N VAL A 484 5.54 24.07 8.85
CA VAL A 484 5.52 24.65 10.21
C VAL A 484 5.09 26.12 10.22
N PRO A 485 5.67 27.02 9.39
CA PRO A 485 5.20 28.41 9.30
C PRO A 485 3.73 28.53 8.93
N LEU A 486 3.23 27.70 8.00
CA LEU A 486 1.82 27.72 7.57
C LEU A 486 0.88 27.40 8.73
N ALA A 487 1.21 26.35 9.49
CA ALA A 487 0.46 25.94 10.67
C ALA A 487 0.43 27.04 11.74
N LEU A 488 1.58 27.66 12.04
CA LEU A 488 1.66 28.74 13.03
C LEU A 488 0.83 29.97 12.59
N ILE A 489 0.90 30.36 11.32
CA ILE A 489 0.04 31.45 10.80
C ILE A 489 -1.44 31.09 10.97
N LYS A 490 -1.83 29.85 10.64
CA LYS A 490 -3.21 29.37 10.78
C LYS A 490 -3.69 29.37 12.23
N LEU A 491 -2.81 29.09 13.19
CA LEU A 491 -3.07 29.12 14.63
C LEU A 491 -3.06 30.55 15.22
N GLY A 492 -2.82 31.58 14.41
CA GLY A 492 -2.91 32.99 14.80
C GLY A 492 -1.61 33.60 15.32
N TYR A 493 -0.45 32.98 15.05
CA TYR A 493 0.85 33.55 15.41
C TYR A 493 1.25 34.68 14.45
N SER A 494 1.81 35.76 15.02
CA SER A 494 2.39 36.87 14.23
C SER A 494 3.66 36.44 13.51
N PRO A 495 4.06 37.13 12.41
CA PRO A 495 5.30 36.81 11.69
C PRO A 495 6.55 36.74 12.57
N ALA A 496 6.67 37.63 13.56
CA ALA A 496 7.79 37.63 14.50
C ALA A 496 7.79 36.40 15.42
N GLN A 497 6.62 35.94 15.87
CA GLN A 497 6.51 34.70 16.66
C GLN A 497 6.83 33.48 15.80
N VAL A 498 6.35 33.45 14.56
CA VAL A 498 6.64 32.36 13.60
C VAL A 498 8.13 32.21 13.38
N GLU A 499 8.84 33.31 13.12
CA GLU A 499 10.29 33.31 12.93
C GLU A 499 11.01 32.80 14.19
N LYS A 500 10.62 33.31 15.37
CA LYS A 500 11.22 32.91 16.65
C LYS A 500 11.03 31.42 16.95
N ILE A 501 9.85 30.87 16.69
CA ILE A 501 9.54 29.44 16.86
C ILE A 501 10.31 28.60 15.84
N ALA A 502 10.38 29.02 14.58
CA ALA A 502 11.14 28.33 13.54
C ALA A 502 12.64 28.29 13.85
N SER A 503 13.22 29.40 14.32
CA SER A 503 14.61 29.45 14.78
C SER A 503 14.86 28.59 16.02
N HIS A 504 13.88 28.46 16.92
CA HIS A 504 13.98 27.52 18.04
C HIS A 504 14.05 26.07 17.56
N ILE A 505 13.20 25.68 16.60
CA ILE A 505 13.26 24.33 16.01
C ILE A 505 14.62 24.09 15.36
N ASP A 506 15.11 25.05 14.56
CA ASP A 506 16.39 24.92 13.88
C ASP A 506 17.58 24.85 14.85
N SER A 507 17.53 25.56 15.98
CA SER A 507 18.63 25.52 16.96
C SER A 507 18.56 24.31 17.90
N THR A 508 17.37 23.93 18.36
CA THR A 508 17.21 22.94 19.43
C THR A 508 16.87 21.54 18.95
N GLY A 509 16.43 21.37 17.70
CA GLY A 509 16.03 20.05 17.21
C GLY A 509 14.60 19.64 17.55
N THR A 510 13.85 20.48 18.28
CA THR A 510 12.48 20.22 18.71
C THR A 510 11.66 21.51 18.73
N ILE A 511 10.34 21.38 18.67
CA ILE A 511 9.42 22.51 18.88
C ILE A 511 9.07 22.70 20.36
N GLU A 512 9.30 21.68 21.20
CA GLU A 512 9.02 21.74 22.63
C GLU A 512 9.86 22.84 23.29
N GLY A 513 9.21 23.65 24.14
CA GLY A 513 9.85 24.81 24.79
C GLY A 513 10.06 26.02 23.87
N ALA A 514 9.55 26.00 22.63
CA ALA A 514 9.65 27.16 21.76
C ALA A 514 8.98 28.39 22.41
N PRO A 515 9.63 29.55 22.35
CA PRO A 515 9.09 30.75 22.97
C PRO A 515 7.78 31.17 22.29
N ASP A 516 6.85 31.71 23.08
CA ASP A 516 5.52 32.17 22.65
C ASP A 516 4.57 31.07 22.16
N LEU A 517 5.05 29.85 21.91
CA LEU A 517 4.22 28.71 21.54
C LEU A 517 3.33 28.29 22.72
N LYS A 518 2.05 28.08 22.43
CA LYS A 518 1.06 27.68 23.44
C LYS A 518 1.08 26.16 23.58
N PRO A 519 1.05 25.61 24.80
CA PRO A 519 1.09 24.16 25.02
C PRO A 519 0.00 23.39 24.26
N GLU A 520 -1.21 23.96 24.15
CA GLU A 520 -2.34 23.33 23.44
C GLU A 520 -2.10 23.15 21.93
N HIS A 521 -1.14 23.85 21.33
CA HIS A 521 -0.82 23.75 19.91
C HIS A 521 0.26 22.70 19.61
N LEU A 522 0.95 22.15 20.62
CA LEU A 522 2.06 21.21 20.41
C LEU A 522 1.65 19.99 19.57
N ALA A 523 0.45 19.46 19.80
CA ALA A 523 -0.04 18.27 19.10
C ALA A 523 -0.16 18.43 17.57
N VAL A 524 -0.27 19.67 17.07
CA VAL A 524 -0.27 19.96 15.62
C VAL A 524 1.06 19.57 14.97
N PHE A 525 2.14 19.59 15.74
CA PHE A 525 3.50 19.41 15.27
C PHE A 525 4.09 18.04 15.64
N ASP A 526 3.31 17.16 16.27
CA ASP A 526 3.76 15.80 16.58
C ASP A 526 4.01 15.03 15.27
N CYS A 527 5.17 14.39 15.19
CA CYS A 527 5.63 13.61 14.04
C CYS A 527 5.68 12.12 14.38
N SER A 528 5.98 11.30 13.38
CA SER A 528 6.14 9.84 13.54
C SER A 528 7.30 9.49 14.46
N PHE A 529 8.41 10.23 14.38
CA PHE A 529 9.57 10.03 15.25
C PHE A 529 9.63 11.06 16.36
N ARG A 530 9.99 10.57 17.55
CA ARG A 530 10.35 11.43 18.67
C ARG A 530 11.62 12.22 18.32
N PRO A 531 11.61 13.56 18.42
CA PRO A 531 12.81 14.35 18.19
C PRO A 531 13.84 14.08 19.28
N GLN A 532 15.14 14.14 18.95
CA GLN A 532 16.23 13.82 19.89
C GLN A 532 16.17 14.59 21.21
N ASN A 533 15.77 15.86 21.16
CA ASN A 533 15.68 16.76 22.32
C ASN A 533 14.24 17.00 22.78
N GLY A 534 13.28 16.16 22.36
CA GLY A 534 11.90 16.25 22.80
C GLY A 534 11.35 14.91 23.27
N THR A 535 10.10 14.94 23.70
CA THR A 535 9.41 13.82 24.33
C THR A 535 8.20 13.36 23.54
N ARG A 536 7.69 14.18 22.63
CA ARG A 536 6.44 13.93 21.93
C ARG A 536 6.65 13.24 20.59
N SER A 537 5.75 12.31 20.28
CA SER A 537 5.54 11.73 18.95
C SER A 537 4.08 11.28 18.85
N ILE A 538 3.61 11.02 17.63
CA ILE A 538 2.29 10.42 17.42
C ILE A 538 2.30 9.04 18.09
N HIS A 539 1.28 8.77 18.91
CA HIS A 539 1.11 7.46 19.54
C HIS A 539 0.77 6.40 18.48
N TYR A 540 1.20 5.15 18.64
CA TYR A 540 0.97 4.10 17.65
C TYR A 540 -0.51 3.88 17.33
N MET A 541 -1.38 3.96 18.34
CA MET A 541 -2.84 3.93 18.15
C MET A 541 -3.38 5.10 17.32
N GLY A 542 -2.70 6.25 17.30
CA GLY A 542 -3.05 7.38 16.44
C GLY A 542 -2.91 7.04 14.97
N HIS A 543 -1.84 6.32 14.60
CA HIS A 543 -1.65 5.81 13.25
C HIS A 543 -2.74 4.79 12.88
N ILE A 544 -3.06 3.84 13.76
CA ILE A 544 -4.10 2.81 13.54
C ILE A 544 -5.48 3.45 13.38
N ARG A 545 -5.83 4.39 14.26
CA ARG A 545 -7.13 5.09 14.20
C ARG A 545 -7.24 5.97 12.95
N MET A 546 -6.14 6.53 12.46
CA MET A 546 -6.13 7.22 11.16
C MET A 546 -6.42 6.25 10.01
N MET A 547 -5.80 5.06 9.99
CA MET A 547 -6.13 4.03 9.00
C MET A 547 -7.61 3.65 9.09
N ALA A 548 -8.13 3.43 10.29
CA ALA A 548 -9.53 3.06 10.51
C ALA A 548 -10.52 4.13 10.01
N ALA A 549 -10.17 5.41 10.11
CA ALA A 549 -10.99 6.53 9.62
C ALA A 549 -11.03 6.61 8.09
N VAL A 550 -9.95 6.19 7.43
CA VAL A 550 -9.74 6.35 5.98
C VAL A 550 -10.13 5.08 5.20
N GLN A 551 -9.86 3.89 5.73
CA GLN A 551 -10.04 2.60 5.06
C GLN A 551 -11.47 2.33 4.54
N PRO A 552 -12.57 2.75 5.23
CA PRO A 552 -13.92 2.60 4.70
C PRO A 552 -14.18 3.37 3.41
N PHE A 553 -13.24 4.19 2.93
CA PHE A 553 -13.37 5.01 1.73
C PHE A 553 -12.34 4.63 0.66
N ILE A 554 -11.78 3.44 0.71
CA ILE A 554 -10.81 2.94 -0.27
C ILE A 554 -11.28 1.59 -0.80
N SER A 555 -11.21 1.40 -2.11
CA SER A 555 -11.63 0.13 -2.73
C SER A 555 -10.58 -0.98 -2.64
N GLY A 556 -9.29 -0.62 -2.56
CA GLY A 556 -8.19 -1.51 -2.19
C GLY A 556 -7.81 -1.33 -0.72
N ALA A 557 -6.52 -1.10 -0.44
CA ALA A 557 -5.99 -0.96 0.91
C ALA A 557 -5.02 0.23 1.04
N ILE A 558 -4.44 0.36 2.23
CA ILE A 558 -3.54 1.44 2.63
C ILE A 558 -2.17 0.85 2.94
N SER A 559 -1.13 1.35 2.28
CA SER A 559 0.24 1.21 2.77
C SER A 559 0.46 2.21 3.91
N LYS A 560 0.51 1.72 5.15
CA LYS A 560 0.79 2.55 6.34
C LYS A 560 1.77 1.84 7.27
N THR A 561 2.77 2.58 7.72
CA THR A 561 3.67 2.14 8.80
C THR A 561 3.09 2.52 10.16
N ILE A 562 3.02 1.61 11.12
CA ILE A 562 2.71 1.97 12.51
C ILE A 562 4.04 2.25 13.22
N ASN A 563 4.44 3.52 13.27
CA ASN A 563 5.67 3.89 13.93
C ASN A 563 5.53 3.73 15.45
N MET A 564 6.53 3.12 16.06
CA MET A 564 6.63 2.90 17.50
C MET A 564 7.99 3.42 17.99
N PRO A 565 8.07 3.99 19.19
CA PRO A 565 9.34 4.41 19.78
C PRO A 565 10.20 3.19 20.14
N GLU A 566 11.50 3.41 20.35
CA GLU A 566 12.47 2.35 20.68
C GLU A 566 12.13 1.59 21.97
N GLU A 567 11.51 2.27 22.93
CA GLU A 567 11.03 1.67 24.18
C GLU A 567 9.72 0.88 24.07
N ALA A 568 9.10 0.82 22.88
CA ALA A 568 7.88 0.03 22.69
C ALA A 568 8.14 -1.43 23.02
N THR A 569 7.12 -2.10 23.56
CA THR A 569 7.25 -3.50 23.98
C THR A 569 6.62 -4.44 22.96
N VAL A 570 6.94 -5.73 23.07
CA VAL A 570 6.21 -6.79 22.35
C VAL A 570 4.70 -6.72 22.61
N GLU A 571 4.30 -6.32 23.83
CA GLU A 571 2.88 -6.17 24.16
C GLU A 571 2.24 -4.99 23.43
N ASP A 572 2.97 -3.89 23.20
CA ASP A 572 2.47 -2.77 22.40
C ASP A 572 2.26 -3.16 20.93
N VAL A 573 3.19 -3.94 20.36
CA VAL A 573 3.04 -4.52 19.02
C VAL A 573 1.83 -5.45 18.97
N MET A 574 1.67 -6.31 19.98
CA MET A 574 0.53 -7.23 20.09
C MET A 574 -0.80 -6.51 20.26
N ASN A 575 -0.85 -5.41 21.02
CA ASN A 575 -2.05 -4.58 21.21
C ASN A 575 -2.41 -3.77 19.95
N ALA A 576 -1.42 -3.47 19.10
CA ALA A 576 -1.61 -2.79 17.83
C ALA A 576 -2.25 -3.69 16.77
N TYR A 577 -1.99 -5.00 16.83
CA TYR A 577 -2.65 -6.01 16.00
C TYR A 577 -4.06 -6.34 16.50
#